data_AF-X1AVA0-F1
#
_entry.id   AF-X1AVA0-F1
#
_cell.length_a   1.000
_cell.length_b   1.000
_cell.length_c   1.000
_cell.angle_alpha   90.00
_cell.angle_beta   90.00
_cell.angle_gamma   90.00
#
_symmetry.space_group_name_H-M   'P 1'
#
loop_
_entity.id
_entity.type
_entity.pdbx_description
1 polymer ?
#
loop_
_entity_poly.entity_id
_entity_poly.type
_entity_poly.pdbx_seq_one_letter_code
_entity_poly.pdbx_strand_id
1 'polypeptide(L)'
;MQIKIDNKIILEISETDLKCLKNDLLDFEDWLAKAALGKLNKCRKRLIREWQPKLMADPDVETIPANEEGFLNLVFSRSDYKDRAKREEETEKEIE
;
A
#
# COMPACT_ATOMS: atom_id res chain seq x y z
N MET A 1 18.10 -17.08 2.95
CA MET A 1 18.96 -15.88 3.00
C MET A 1 18.35 -14.87 2.05
N GLN A 2 17.81 -13.74 2.53
CA GLN A 2 17.09 -12.80 1.66
C GLN A 2 17.96 -11.57 1.37
N ILE A 3 18.42 -11.45 0.12
CA ILE A 3 19.09 -10.28 -0.45
C ILE A 3 17.99 -9.35 -1.00
N LYS A 4 17.93 -8.10 -0.52
CA LYS A 4 17.06 -7.05 -1.10
C LYS A 4 17.76 -6.41 -2.29
N ILE A 5 17.14 -6.53 -3.46
CA ILE A 5 17.40 -5.71 -4.65
C ILE A 5 16.09 -4.94 -4.89
N ASP A 6 16.17 -3.64 -5.18
CA ASP A 6 15.08 -2.64 -5.27
C ASP A 6 13.65 -3.19 -5.39
N ASN A 7 12.83 -2.92 -4.36
CA ASN A 7 11.40 -3.26 -4.22
C ASN A 7 10.96 -4.67 -4.67
N LYS A 8 11.89 -5.62 -4.81
CA LYS A 8 11.60 -7.00 -5.20
C LYS A 8 11.42 -7.88 -3.96
N ILE A 9 10.32 -8.62 -3.90
CA ILE A 9 10.04 -9.63 -2.87
C ILE A 9 10.22 -11.01 -3.52
N ILE A 10 11.00 -11.88 -2.88
CA ILE A 10 11.16 -13.29 -3.27
C ILE A 10 10.38 -14.15 -2.27
N LEU A 11 9.48 -14.98 -2.79
CA LEU A 11 8.68 -15.93 -2.01
C LEU A 11 9.19 -17.35 -2.27
N GLU A 12 9.64 -18.03 -1.22
CA GLU A 12 10.03 -19.44 -1.27
C GLU A 12 8.85 -20.30 -0.78
N ILE A 13 8.43 -21.29 -1.57
CA ILE A 13 7.30 -22.19 -1.29
C ILE A 13 7.79 -23.63 -1.47
N SER A 14 7.39 -24.53 -0.58
CA SER A 14 7.72 -25.95 -0.71
C SER A 14 7.05 -26.57 -1.95
N GLU A 15 7.62 -27.65 -2.48
CA GLU A 15 7.02 -28.35 -3.62
C GLU A 15 5.61 -28.88 -3.30
N THR A 16 5.41 -29.34 -2.06
CA THR A 16 4.10 -29.83 -1.58
C THR A 16 3.06 -28.70 -1.58
N ASP A 17 3.40 -27.54 -1.01
CA ASP A 17 2.47 -26.40 -0.96
C ASP A 17 2.19 -25.85 -2.36
N LEU A 18 3.19 -25.83 -3.26
CA LEU A 18 3.00 -25.43 -4.65
C LEU A 18 2.04 -26.36 -5.39
N LYS A 19 2.10 -27.68 -5.12
CA LYS A 19 1.13 -28.65 -5.66
C LYS A 19 -0.27 -28.41 -5.11
N CYS A 20 -0.41 -28.13 -3.82
CA CYS A 20 -1.70 -27.74 -3.22
C CYS A 20 -2.27 -26.48 -3.89
N LEU A 21 -1.45 -25.45 -4.10
CA LEU A 21 -1.89 -24.22 -4.77
C LEU A 21 -2.32 -24.46 -6.22
N LYS A 22 -1.56 -25.25 -6.99
CA LYS A 22 -1.89 -25.59 -8.38
C LYS A 22 -3.08 -26.53 -8.53
N ASN A 23 -3.50 -27.21 -7.46
CA ASN A 23 -4.74 -28.00 -7.45
C ASN A 23 -5.97 -27.08 -7.54
N ASP A 24 -5.94 -25.96 -6.81
CA ASP A 24 -7.08 -25.05 -6.70
C ASP A 24 -6.99 -23.84 -7.63
N LEU A 25 -5.78 -23.39 -7.96
CA LEU A 25 -5.50 -22.23 -8.80
C LEU A 25 -4.99 -22.67 -10.18
N LEU A 26 -5.65 -22.18 -11.23
CA LEU A 26 -5.25 -22.43 -12.61
C LEU A 26 -3.85 -21.88 -12.93
N ASP A 27 -3.56 -20.67 -12.45
CA ASP A 27 -2.27 -20.02 -12.56
C ASP A 27 -1.97 -19.27 -11.25
N PHE A 28 -1.10 -19.86 -10.42
CA PHE A 28 -0.71 -19.31 -9.13
C PHE A 28 0.03 -17.97 -9.27
N GLU A 29 0.88 -17.83 -10.29
CA GLU A 29 1.71 -16.63 -10.45
C GLU A 29 0.86 -15.44 -10.88
N ASP A 30 -0.03 -15.63 -11.86
CA ASP A 30 -1.00 -14.62 -12.28
C ASP A 30 -1.98 -14.27 -11.14
N TRP A 31 -2.46 -15.27 -10.39
CA TRP A 31 -3.30 -15.05 -9.22
C TRP A 31 -2.60 -14.17 -8.18
N LEU A 32 -1.34 -14.47 -7.84
CA LEU A 32 -0.57 -13.73 -6.85
C LEU A 32 -0.33 -12.28 -7.32
N ALA A 33 0.04 -12.09 -8.58
CA ALA A 33 0.23 -10.76 -9.17
C ALA A 33 -1.07 -9.94 -9.13
N LYS A 34 -2.20 -10.52 -9.54
CA LYS A 34 -3.51 -9.86 -9.51
C LYS A 34 -3.97 -9.56 -8.09
N ALA A 35 -3.72 -10.45 -7.14
CA ALA A 35 -4.04 -10.22 -5.73
C ALA A 35 -3.26 -9.01 -5.17
N ALA A 36 -1.96 -8.94 -5.45
CA ALA A 36 -1.12 -7.82 -5.04
C ALA A 36 -1.57 -6.49 -5.68
N LEU A 37 -1.80 -6.47 -7.00
CA LEU A 37 -2.32 -5.30 -7.71
C LEU A 37 -3.71 -4.87 -7.21
N GLY A 38 -4.59 -5.84 -6.94
CA GLY A 38 -5.92 -5.59 -6.37
C GLY A 38 -5.83 -4.93 -4.98
N LYS A 39 -4.91 -5.39 -4.13
CA LYS A 39 -4.66 -4.78 -2.82
C LYS A 39 -4.09 -3.36 -2.98
N LEU A 40 -3.11 -3.16 -3.86
CA LEU A 40 -2.53 -1.85 -4.16
C LEU A 40 -3.61 -0.85 -4.57
N ASN A 41 -4.47 -1.22 -5.52
CA ASN A 41 -5.58 -0.37 -5.98
C ASN A 41 -6.55 -0.02 -4.85
N LYS A 42 -6.90 -0.98 -3.99
CA LYS A 42 -7.75 -0.72 -2.82
C LYS A 42 -7.06 0.22 -1.82
N CYS A 43 -5.76 0.09 -1.61
CA CYS A 43 -5.00 0.98 -0.72
C CYS A 43 -4.93 2.41 -1.27
N ARG A 44 -4.65 2.58 -2.56
CA ARG A 44 -4.64 3.89 -3.24
C ARG A 44 -5.98 4.60 -3.11
N LYS A 45 -7.09 3.92 -3.44
CA LYS A 45 -8.45 4.48 -3.29
C LYS A 45 -8.78 4.90 -1.86
N ARG A 46 -8.37 4.11 -0.87
CA ARG A 46 -8.56 4.45 0.55
C ARG A 46 -7.73 5.67 0.96
N LEU A 47 -6.49 5.76 0.50
CA LEU A 47 -5.64 6.92 0.77
C LEU A 47 -6.27 8.20 0.20
N ILE A 48 -6.71 8.18 -1.06
CA ILE A 48 -7.36 9.33 -1.70
C ILE A 48 -8.62 9.74 -0.93
N ARG A 49 -9.48 8.78 -0.59
CA ARG A 49 -10.69 9.04 0.19
C ARG A 49 -10.40 9.66 1.55
N GLU A 50 -9.32 9.25 2.22
CA GLU A 50 -8.91 9.78 3.52
C GLU A 50 -8.34 11.20 3.40
N TRP A 51 -7.48 11.43 2.40
CA TRP A 51 -6.69 12.66 2.31
C TRP A 51 -7.33 13.78 1.50
N GLN A 52 -8.22 13.47 0.55
CA GLN A 52 -8.88 14.49 -0.26
C GLN A 52 -9.64 15.52 0.59
N PRO A 53 -10.50 15.13 1.56
CA PRO A 53 -11.15 16.12 2.41
C PRO A 53 -10.17 16.88 3.32
N LYS A 54 -9.07 16.24 3.78
CA LYS A 54 -8.04 16.89 4.59
C LYS A 54 -7.35 18.01 3.82
N LEU A 55 -6.93 17.72 2.58
CA LEU A 55 -6.28 18.69 1.69
C LEU A 55 -7.23 19.82 1.28
N MET A 56 -8.50 19.52 1.02
CA MET A 56 -9.47 20.56 0.64
C MET A 56 -9.86 21.49 1.79
N ALA A 57 -9.69 21.05 3.04
CA ALA A 57 -9.92 21.84 4.23
C ALA A 57 -8.66 22.58 4.73
N ASP A 58 -7.50 22.29 4.13
CA ASP A 58 -6.22 22.85 4.55
C ASP A 58 -6.00 24.22 3.89
N PRO A 59 -5.92 25.32 4.66
CA PRO A 59 -5.77 26.66 4.12
C PRO A 59 -4.42 26.88 3.45
N ASP A 60 -3.40 26.06 3.75
CA ASP A 60 -2.06 26.17 3.18
C ASP A 60 -1.95 25.41 1.83
N VAL A 61 -3.01 24.70 1.41
CA VAL A 61 -3.04 23.96 0.14
C VAL A 61 -3.72 24.81 -0.94
N GLU A 62 -2.91 25.44 -1.79
CA GLU A 62 -3.40 26.26 -2.90
C GLU A 62 -3.88 25.45 -4.11
N THR A 63 -3.25 24.29 -4.37
CA THR A 63 -3.54 23.48 -5.56
C THR A 63 -3.51 21.98 -5.26
N ILE A 64 -4.44 21.24 -5.87
CA ILE A 64 -4.50 19.77 -5.80
C ILE A 64 -4.35 19.21 -7.22
N PRO A 65 -3.37 18.34 -7.48
CA PRO A 65 -3.22 17.70 -8.80
C PRO A 65 -4.45 16.88 -9.20
N ALA A 66 -4.90 17.03 -10.45
CA ALA A 66 -6.08 16.34 -10.98
C ALA A 66 -5.81 14.89 -11.44
N ASN A 67 -4.60 14.36 -11.24
CA ASN A 67 -4.24 12.98 -11.56
C ASN A 67 -3.81 12.21 -10.30
N GLU A 68 -4.00 10.90 -10.32
CA GLU A 68 -3.79 10.04 -9.15
C GLU A 68 -2.34 10.10 -8.64
N GLU A 69 -1.33 9.95 -9.51
CA GLU A 69 0.08 9.98 -9.09
C GLU A 69 0.46 11.31 -8.44
N GLY A 70 0.04 12.42 -9.03
CA GLY A 70 0.28 13.75 -8.48
C GLY A 70 -0.36 13.93 -7.11
N PHE A 71 -1.60 13.45 -6.94
CA PHE A 71 -2.28 13.47 -5.65
C PHE A 71 -1.54 12.63 -4.59
N LEU A 72 -1.14 11.40 -4.94
CA LEU A 72 -0.41 10.52 -4.03
C LEU A 72 0.93 11.13 -3.61
N ASN A 73 1.69 11.67 -4.57
CA ASN A 73 2.96 12.33 -4.30
C ASN A 73 2.79 13.55 -3.38
N LEU A 74 1.73 14.36 -3.60
CA LEU A 74 1.40 15.46 -2.71
C LEU A 74 1.19 14.96 -1.27
N VAL A 75 0.36 13.92 -1.08
CA VAL A 75 0.12 13.34 0.24
C VAL A 75 1.43 12.86 0.89
N PHE A 76 2.27 12.12 0.16
CA PHE A 76 3.52 11.57 0.71
C PHE A 76 4.60 12.63 0.98
N SER A 77 4.51 13.79 0.32
CA SER A 77 5.42 14.91 0.56
C SER A 77 5.10 15.72 1.82
N ARG A 78 3.89 15.53 2.39
CA ARG A 78 3.49 16.26 3.60
C ARG A 78 4.23 15.76 4.83
N SER A 79 4.57 16.69 5.70
CA SER A 79 5.26 16.41 6.97
C SER A 79 4.40 15.64 7.98
N ASP A 80 3.07 15.78 7.92
CA ASP A 80 2.11 15.10 8.79
C ASP A 80 1.69 13.71 8.29
N TYR A 81 2.17 13.29 7.11
CA TYR A 81 1.90 11.96 6.59
C TYR A 81 2.58 10.88 7.42
N LYS A 82 1.79 9.85 7.78
CA LYS A 82 2.25 8.68 8.54
C LYS A 82 1.75 7.41 7.87
N ASP A 83 2.67 6.47 7.64
CA ASP A 83 2.30 5.13 7.22
C ASP A 83 1.52 4.39 8.33
N ARG A 84 1.02 3.18 8.03
CA ARG A 84 0.25 2.44 9.03
C ARG A 84 1.07 2.10 10.27
N ALA A 85 2.34 1.75 10.14
CA ALA A 85 3.17 1.38 11.28
C ALA A 85 3.36 2.57 12.24
N LYS A 86 3.69 3.74 11.70
CA LYS A 86 3.82 4.97 12.50
C LYS A 86 2.51 5.37 13.20
N ARG A 87 1.35 5.19 12.54
CA ARG A 87 0.04 5.46 13.16
C ARG A 87 -0.27 4.52 14.33
N GLU A 88 0.07 3.24 14.21
CA GLU A 88 -0.11 2.28 15.31
C GLU A 88 0.81 2.62 16.48
N GLU A 89 2.09 2.92 16.21
CA GLU A 89 3.07 3.30 17.24
C GLU A 89 2.62 4.52 18.05
N GLU A 90 2.02 5.51 17.41
CA GLU A 90 1.47 6.68 18.11
C GLU A 90 0.22 6.34 18.93
N THR A 91 -0.65 5.48 18.40
CA THR A 91 -1.85 5.05 19.12
C THR A 91 -1.48 4.27 20.38
N GLU A 92 -0.44 3.43 20.31
CA GLU A 92 0.07 2.68 21.48
C GLU A 92 0.63 3.63 22.56
N LYS A 93 1.36 4.68 22.17
CA LYS A 93 1.91 5.68 23.10
C LYS A 93 0.85 6.55 23.77
N GLU A 94 -0.31 6.76 23.14
CA GLU A 94 -1.41 7.54 23.73
C GLU A 94 -2.18 6.78 24.82
N ILE A 95 -1.99 5.45 24.90
CA ILE A 95 -2.69 4.56 25.83
C ILE A 95 -1.82 4.23 27.07
N GLU A 96 -0.51 4.48 27.01
CA GLU A 96 0.46 4.32 28.12
C GLU A 96 0.51 5.56 29.04
#